data_AF-A0A957IAV8-F1
#
_entry.id   AF-A0A957IAV8-F1
#
_cell.length_a   1.000
_cell.length_b   1.000
_cell.length_c   1.000
_cell.angle_alpha   90.00
_cell.angle_beta   90.00
_cell.angle_gamma   90.00
#
_symmetry.space_group_name_H-M   'P 1'
#
loop_
_entity.id
_entity.type
_entity.pdbx_description
1 polymer ?
#
loop_
_entity_poly.entity_id
_entity_poly.type
_entity_poly.pdbx_seq_one_letter_code
_entity_poly.pdbx_strand_id
1 'polypeptide(L)'
;LHLGGPLTEVEASERAVEQGDHPDRPFVIVSQPSRFDSTRAPAGKHTLWGYCHVPNGSTVDMTERIEAQIERFAPGFRKLILKRSVMGPAELHAHNANYIGGDINGGRQDIRQLFTRPAVRLDPYSTPDPRLFICSSSTPPGGGVHGMSGYHAARSAMRRKRT
;
A
#
# COMPACT_ATOMS: atom_id res chain seq x y z
N LEU A 1 9.43 8.68 1.53
CA LEU A 1 10.28 8.48 2.72
C LEU A 1 9.55 7.59 3.71
N HIS A 2 10.31 6.86 4.53
CA HIS A 2 9.81 5.96 5.56
C HIS A 2 10.07 6.57 6.93
N LEU A 3 9.01 6.77 7.71
CA LEU A 3 9.05 7.53 8.97
C LEU A 3 8.56 6.62 10.10
N GLY A 4 9.50 6.11 10.90
CA GLY A 4 9.20 5.25 12.04
C GLY A 4 10.29 5.20 13.11
N GLY A 5 11.30 6.07 13.03
CA GLY A 5 12.42 6.05 13.97
C GLY A 5 13.37 4.85 13.75
N PRO A 6 14.02 4.35 14.82
CA PRO A 6 14.87 3.16 14.76
C PRO A 6 14.10 1.91 14.32
N LEU A 7 14.80 0.93 13.77
CA LEU A 7 14.21 -0.33 13.29
C LEU A 7 13.33 -1.02 14.35
N THR A 8 13.73 -1.00 15.63
CA THR A 8 12.96 -1.60 16.73
C THR A 8 11.58 -0.98 16.92
N GLU A 9 11.40 0.31 16.63
CA GLU A 9 10.10 0.98 16.69
C GLU A 9 9.24 0.62 15.47
N VAL A 10 9.86 0.52 14.29
CA VAL A 10 9.19 0.03 13.07
C VAL A 10 8.69 -1.41 13.28
N GLU A 11 9.54 -2.30 13.79
CA GLU A 11 9.16 -3.69 14.09
C GLU A 11 8.01 -3.78 15.10
N ALA A 12 8.04 -2.96 16.16
CA ALA A 12 6.96 -2.92 17.14
C ALA A 12 5.64 -2.43 16.54
N SER A 13 5.70 -1.40 15.68
CA SER A 13 4.53 -0.87 14.96
C SER A 13 3.90 -1.94 14.07
N GLU A 14 4.72 -2.58 13.23
CA GLU A 14 4.22 -3.59 12.28
C GLU A 14 3.71 -4.84 13.01
N ARG A 15 4.38 -5.27 14.09
CA ARG A 15 3.94 -6.41 14.90
C ARG A 15 2.58 -6.14 15.56
N ALA A 16 2.33 -4.94 16.06
CA ALA A 16 1.02 -4.58 16.62
C ALA A 16 -0.08 -4.75 15.58
N VAL A 17 0.14 -4.24 14.35
CA VAL A 17 -0.82 -4.40 13.24
C VAL A 17 -1.05 -5.86 12.89
N GLU A 18 0.02 -6.69 12.85
CA GLU A 18 -0.11 -8.13 12.61
C GLU A 18 -0.93 -8.86 13.68
N GLN A 19 -0.91 -8.35 14.91
CA GLN A 19 -1.68 -8.88 16.06
C GLN A 19 -3.11 -8.34 16.11
N GLY A 20 -3.49 -7.42 15.22
CA GLY A 20 -4.82 -6.81 15.17
C GLY A 20 -4.95 -5.50 15.95
N ASP A 21 -3.85 -4.96 16.45
CA ASP A 21 -3.80 -3.72 17.22
C ASP A 21 -3.40 -2.50 16.37
N HIS A 22 -3.51 -1.31 16.98
CA HIS A 22 -3.15 -0.03 16.36
C HIS A 22 -1.99 0.60 17.13
N PRO A 23 -0.82 0.80 16.51
CA PRO A 23 0.33 1.39 17.20
C PRO A 23 0.09 2.87 17.51
N ASP A 24 0.52 3.31 18.69
CA ASP A 24 0.51 4.75 19.04
C ASP A 24 1.56 5.54 18.24
N ARG A 25 2.64 4.87 17.84
CA ARG A 25 3.72 5.39 17.00
C ARG A 25 3.80 4.58 15.71
N PRO A 26 2.96 4.87 14.71
CA PRO A 26 2.92 4.10 13.49
C PRO A 26 4.19 4.27 12.65
N PHE A 27 4.53 3.23 11.90
CA PHE A 27 5.37 3.35 10.71
C PHE A 27 4.57 4.05 9.61
N VAL A 28 5.06 5.20 9.16
CA VAL A 28 4.38 6.04 8.17
C VAL A 28 5.18 6.12 6.88
N ILE A 29 4.54 5.79 5.77
CA ILE A 29 5.07 6.05 4.43
C ILE A 29 4.59 7.43 4.03
N VAL A 30 5.52 8.33 3.71
CA VAL A 30 5.23 9.74 3.39
C VAL A 30 5.82 10.12 2.03
N SER A 31 5.09 10.91 1.25
CA SER A 31 5.57 11.53 0.02
C SER A 31 5.14 13.00 -0.07
N GLN A 32 5.98 13.82 -0.70
CA GLN A 32 5.71 15.24 -0.96
C GLN A 32 5.84 15.51 -2.46
N PRO A 33 4.85 15.10 -3.28
CA PRO A 33 4.95 15.15 -4.74
C PRO A 33 5.14 16.57 -5.30
N SER A 34 4.61 17.58 -4.60
CA SER A 34 4.72 19.00 -4.99
C SER A 34 6.16 19.55 -5.07
N ARG A 35 7.15 18.81 -4.55
CA ARG A 35 8.58 19.14 -4.73
C ARG A 35 9.09 18.84 -6.15
N PHE A 36 8.39 17.98 -6.89
CA PHE A 36 8.76 17.52 -8.23
C PHE A 36 7.76 17.95 -9.30
N ASP A 37 6.50 18.18 -8.91
CA ASP A 37 5.45 18.68 -9.78
C ASP A 37 4.66 19.77 -9.05
N SER A 38 4.96 21.03 -9.36
CA SER A 38 4.32 22.18 -8.71
C SER A 38 2.83 22.29 -9.00
N THR A 39 2.30 21.64 -10.05
CA THR A 39 0.86 21.67 -10.37
C THR A 39 0.03 20.88 -9.35
N ARG A 40 0.68 20.06 -8.53
CA ARG A 40 0.05 19.25 -7.47
C ARG A 40 -0.28 20.04 -6.20
N ALA A 41 0.01 21.34 -6.14
CA ALA A 41 -0.32 22.18 -5.00
C ALA A 41 -0.60 23.64 -5.45
N PRO A 42 -1.38 24.41 -4.67
CA PRO A 42 -1.49 25.85 -4.87
C PRO A 42 -0.11 26.54 -4.78
N ALA A 43 0.00 27.72 -5.41
CA ALA A 43 1.24 28.50 -5.40
C ALA A 43 1.77 28.75 -3.97
N GLY A 44 3.05 28.45 -3.75
CA GLY A 44 3.71 28.59 -2.44
C GLY A 44 3.27 27.58 -1.37
N LYS A 45 2.51 26.54 -1.73
CA LYS A 45 2.05 25.47 -0.82
C LYS A 45 2.61 24.11 -1.25
N HIS A 46 2.40 23.12 -0.39
CA HIS A 46 2.80 21.74 -0.65
C HIS A 46 1.66 20.76 -0.38
N THR A 47 1.62 19.71 -1.19
CA THR A 47 0.80 18.52 -0.94
C THR A 47 1.69 17.47 -0.29
N LEU A 48 1.22 16.95 0.85
CA LEU A 48 1.81 15.82 1.56
C LEU A 48 0.81 14.66 1.50
N TRP A 49 1.29 13.47 1.15
CA TRP A 49 0.53 12.23 1.21
C TRP A 49 1.23 11.26 2.14
N GLY A 50 0.48 10.53 2.95
CA GLY A 50 1.04 9.42 3.70
C GLY A 50 -0.02 8.49 4.26
N TYR A 51 0.43 7.31 4.65
CA TYR A 51 -0.39 6.29 5.29
C TYR A 51 0.45 5.47 6.26
N CYS A 52 -0.22 4.78 7.17
CA CYS A 52 0.36 3.71 7.99
C CYS A 52 -0.42 2.42 7.77
N HIS A 53 0.15 1.29 8.19
CA HIS A 53 -0.58 0.04 8.20
C HIS A 53 -1.59 -0.01 9.37
N VAL A 54 -2.70 -0.69 9.12
CA VAL A 54 -3.77 -0.97 10.10
C VAL A 54 -4.29 -2.39 9.85
N PRO A 55 -4.94 -3.03 10.83
CA PRO A 55 -5.62 -4.31 10.61
C PRO A 55 -6.63 -4.23 9.46
N ASN A 56 -6.79 -5.33 8.71
CA ASN A 56 -7.74 -5.39 7.60
C ASN A 56 -9.16 -5.06 8.08
N GLY A 57 -9.87 -4.20 7.36
CA GLY A 57 -11.23 -3.76 7.72
C GLY A 57 -11.28 -2.83 8.94
N SER A 58 -10.15 -2.30 9.40
CA SER A 58 -10.15 -1.41 10.56
C SER A 58 -11.04 -0.17 10.37
N THR A 59 -11.68 0.25 11.45
CA THR A 59 -12.51 1.46 11.55
C THR A 59 -11.85 2.60 12.33
N VAL A 60 -10.59 2.43 12.74
CA VAL A 60 -9.88 3.41 13.58
C VAL A 60 -9.28 4.52 12.71
N ASP A 61 -9.59 5.78 13.05
CA ASP A 61 -8.96 6.94 12.41
C ASP A 61 -7.54 7.14 12.96
N MET A 62 -6.55 6.84 12.12
CA MET A 62 -5.13 6.98 12.44
C MET A 62 -4.56 8.38 12.17
N THR A 63 -5.39 9.35 11.75
CA THR A 63 -4.91 10.70 11.36
C THR A 63 -4.06 11.32 12.45
N GLU A 64 -4.57 11.40 13.68
CA GLU A 64 -3.85 12.07 14.77
C GLU A 64 -2.47 11.43 14.95
N ARG A 65 -2.41 10.10 15.01
CA ARG A 65 -1.16 9.35 15.27
C ARG A 65 -0.15 9.53 14.14
N ILE A 66 -0.63 9.60 12.89
CA ILE A 66 0.20 9.92 11.74
C ILE A 66 0.76 11.34 11.86
N GLU A 67 -0.09 12.34 12.16
CA GLU A 67 0.33 13.74 12.33
C GLU A 67 1.28 13.91 13.52
N ALA A 68 1.07 13.16 14.62
CA ALA A 68 1.93 13.11 15.79
C ALA A 68 3.30 12.57 15.46
N GLN A 69 3.33 11.48 14.69
CA GLN A 69 4.57 10.89 14.28
C GLN A 69 5.34 11.84 13.35
N ILE A 70 4.66 12.54 12.42
CA ILE A 70 5.32 13.55 11.58
C ILE A 70 5.83 14.73 12.42
N GLU A 71 5.02 15.30 13.32
CA GLU A 71 5.41 16.42 14.19
C GLU A 71 6.66 16.09 15.02
N ARG A 72 6.77 14.87 15.53
CA ARG A 72 7.93 14.41 16.30
C ARG A 72 9.24 14.55 15.52
N PHE A 73 9.23 14.36 14.20
CA PHE A 73 10.43 14.50 13.35
C PHE A 73 10.49 15.85 12.62
N ALA A 74 9.38 16.59 12.56
CA ALA A 74 9.28 17.90 11.94
C ALA A 74 8.44 18.85 12.82
N PRO A 75 9.01 19.39 13.92
CA PRO A 75 8.28 20.27 14.84
C PRO A 75 7.71 21.50 14.14
N GLY A 76 6.44 21.81 14.44
CA GLY A 76 5.66 22.86 13.79
C GLY A 76 4.85 22.39 12.58
N PHE A 77 5.00 21.14 12.13
CA PHE A 77 4.27 20.57 11.00
C PHE A 77 2.76 20.79 11.09
N ARG A 78 2.14 20.47 12.24
CA ARG A 78 0.68 20.56 12.40
C ARG A 78 0.14 21.97 12.18
N LYS A 79 0.95 23.00 12.45
CA LYS A 79 0.57 24.41 12.24
C LYS A 79 0.51 24.79 10.75
N LEU A 80 1.10 23.97 9.88
CA LEU A 80 1.16 24.20 8.43
C LEU A 80 0.02 23.49 7.68
N ILE A 81 -0.77 22.67 8.36
CA ILE A 81 -1.87 21.92 7.74
C ILE A 81 -3.02 22.88 7.42
N LEU A 82 -3.25 23.12 6.13
CA LEU A 82 -4.36 23.96 5.66
C LEU A 82 -5.66 23.16 5.47
N LYS A 83 -5.54 21.92 5.01
CA LYS A 83 -6.66 21.02 4.77
C LYS A 83 -6.18 19.58 4.86
N ARG A 84 -7.06 18.72 5.37
CA ARG A 84 -6.88 17.27 5.45
C ARG A 84 -7.91 16.56 4.58
N SER A 85 -7.50 15.45 3.97
CA SER A 85 -8.36 14.50 3.27
C SER A 85 -7.94 13.11 3.72
N VAL A 86 -8.88 12.35 4.25
CA VAL A 86 -8.61 11.04 4.87
C VAL A 86 -9.47 9.99 4.19
N MET A 87 -8.89 8.81 4.02
CA MET A 87 -9.58 7.64 3.49
C MET A 87 -9.16 6.44 4.34
N GLY A 88 -10.11 5.90 5.11
CA GLY A 88 -9.89 4.69 5.88
C GLY A 88 -10.08 3.43 5.03
N PRO A 89 -9.95 2.24 5.65
CA PRO A 89 -10.13 0.97 4.97
C PRO A 89 -11.49 0.79 4.29
N ALA A 90 -12.58 1.26 4.93
CA ALA A 90 -13.93 1.17 4.37
C ALA A 90 -14.08 2.06 3.12
N GLU A 91 -13.57 3.29 3.17
CA GLU A 91 -13.60 4.21 2.03
C GLU A 91 -12.69 3.73 0.89
N LEU A 92 -11.53 3.14 1.19
CA LEU A 92 -10.66 2.52 0.19
C LEU A 92 -11.37 1.37 -0.54
N HIS A 93 -12.06 0.51 0.20
CA HIS A 93 -12.85 -0.58 -0.36
C HIS A 93 -14.01 -0.05 -1.22
N ALA A 94 -14.72 0.98 -0.75
CA ALA A 94 -15.78 1.62 -1.52
C ALA A 94 -15.26 2.30 -2.80
N HIS A 95 -14.04 2.86 -2.74
CA HIS A 95 -13.40 3.51 -3.88
C HIS A 95 -12.97 2.50 -4.96
N ASN A 96 -12.51 1.32 -4.57
CA ASN A 96 -12.10 0.26 -5.48
C ASN A 96 -12.47 -1.11 -4.90
N ALA A 97 -13.39 -1.81 -5.57
CA ALA A 97 -13.87 -3.13 -5.15
C ALA A 97 -12.77 -4.20 -5.02
N ASN A 98 -11.58 -3.98 -5.60
CA ASN A 98 -10.43 -4.87 -5.43
C ASN A 98 -9.74 -4.69 -4.06
N TYR A 99 -9.95 -3.57 -3.36
CA TYR A 99 -9.34 -3.27 -2.06
C TYR A 99 -10.19 -3.80 -0.90
N ILE A 100 -10.42 -5.11 -0.88
CA ILE A 100 -11.25 -5.76 0.13
C ILE A 100 -10.71 -5.45 1.53
N GLY A 101 -11.53 -4.79 2.36
CA GLY A 101 -11.13 -4.36 3.70
C GLY A 101 -9.99 -3.33 3.72
N GLY A 102 -9.79 -2.59 2.62
CA GLY A 102 -8.75 -1.58 2.47
C GLY A 102 -7.38 -2.11 2.02
N ASP A 103 -7.26 -3.40 1.68
CA ASP A 103 -5.99 -3.99 1.27
C ASP A 103 -5.61 -3.64 -0.18
N ILE A 104 -4.72 -2.66 -0.34
CA ILE A 104 -4.19 -2.21 -1.63
C ILE A 104 -3.33 -3.26 -2.35
N ASN A 105 -2.82 -4.26 -1.63
CA ASN A 105 -2.00 -5.32 -2.19
C ASN A 105 -2.81 -6.56 -2.59
N GLY A 106 -4.07 -6.66 -2.14
CA GLY A 106 -4.93 -7.81 -2.42
C GLY A 106 -4.38 -9.13 -1.85
N GLY A 107 -3.77 -9.07 -0.65
CA GLY A 107 -3.21 -10.22 0.05
C GLY A 107 -2.02 -9.88 0.95
N ARG A 108 -1.82 -10.70 1.99
CA ARG A 108 -0.67 -10.62 2.92
C ARG A 108 0.67 -10.76 2.19
N GLN A 109 1.60 -9.85 2.42
CA GLN A 109 2.96 -9.94 1.85
C GLN A 109 3.84 -10.86 2.71
N ASP A 110 3.59 -12.16 2.68
CA ASP A 110 4.41 -13.17 3.36
C ASP A 110 5.02 -14.18 2.38
N ILE A 111 5.98 -14.98 2.87
CA ILE A 111 6.69 -15.99 2.07
C ILE A 111 5.70 -17.02 1.49
N ARG A 112 4.61 -17.34 2.19
CA ARG A 112 3.63 -18.32 1.68
C ARG A 112 2.93 -17.73 0.46
N GLN A 113 2.37 -16.54 0.60
CA GLN A 113 1.68 -15.87 -0.49
C GLN A 113 2.60 -15.51 -1.65
N LEU A 114 3.90 -15.30 -1.43
CA LEU A 114 4.86 -15.13 -2.53
C LEU A 114 4.82 -16.30 -3.53
N PHE A 115 4.62 -17.54 -3.04
CA PHE A 115 4.57 -18.75 -3.86
C PHE A 115 3.15 -19.24 -4.17
N THR A 116 2.15 -18.81 -3.41
CA THR A 116 0.77 -19.33 -3.53
C THR A 116 -0.25 -18.33 -4.05
N ARG A 117 0.11 -17.05 -4.25
CA ARG A 117 -0.78 -16.04 -4.85
C ARG A 117 -0.79 -16.09 -6.38
N PRO A 118 -1.93 -15.74 -7.01
CA PRO A 118 -3.26 -15.63 -6.41
C PRO A 118 -3.91 -16.99 -6.20
N ALA A 119 -3.35 -18.05 -6.78
CA ALA A 119 -3.72 -19.44 -6.56
C ALA A 119 -2.48 -20.33 -6.72
N VAL A 120 -2.48 -21.50 -6.07
CA VAL A 120 -1.42 -22.50 -6.20
C VAL A 120 -1.44 -23.08 -7.62
N ARG A 121 -0.56 -22.56 -8.49
CA ARG A 121 -0.45 -22.94 -9.90
C ARG A 121 1.01 -22.93 -10.35
N LEU A 122 1.34 -23.80 -11.30
CA LEU A 122 2.66 -23.79 -11.95
C LEU A 122 2.92 -22.50 -12.73
N ASP A 123 1.88 -21.99 -13.41
CA ASP A 123 1.90 -20.66 -13.98
C ASP A 123 0.92 -19.76 -13.20
N PRO A 124 1.42 -18.89 -12.29
CA PRO A 124 0.58 -18.06 -11.42
C PRO A 124 -0.18 -16.96 -12.17
N TYR A 125 0.12 -16.75 -13.46
CA TYR A 125 -0.57 -15.77 -14.31
C TYR A 125 -1.67 -16.39 -15.16
N SER A 126 -1.78 -17.73 -15.16
CA SER A 126 -2.79 -18.46 -15.94
C SER A 126 -4.13 -18.56 -15.20
N THR A 127 -5.22 -18.72 -15.96
CA THR A 127 -6.55 -19.01 -15.44
C THR A 127 -7.09 -20.32 -16.02
N PRO A 128 -8.24 -20.85 -15.55
CA PRO A 128 -8.88 -22.01 -16.17
C PRO A 128 -9.25 -21.81 -17.66
N ASP A 129 -9.56 -20.58 -18.09
CA ASP A 129 -9.70 -20.30 -19.53
C ASP A 129 -8.30 -20.10 -20.13
N PRO A 130 -7.89 -20.93 -21.12
CA PRO A 130 -6.56 -20.87 -21.70
C PRO A 130 -6.25 -19.57 -22.45
N ARG A 131 -7.25 -18.69 -22.65
CA ARG A 131 -7.12 -17.40 -23.33
C ARG A 131 -7.04 -16.22 -22.37
N LEU A 132 -7.27 -16.44 -21.06
CA LEU A 132 -7.29 -15.40 -20.04
C LEU A 132 -6.08 -15.51 -19.12
N PHE A 133 -5.45 -14.37 -18.86
CA PHE A 133 -4.29 -14.21 -17.98
C PHE A 133 -4.54 -13.06 -17.00
N ILE A 134 -3.90 -13.13 -15.84
CA ILE A 134 -4.03 -12.15 -14.76
C ILE A 134 -2.68 -11.49 -14.47
N CYS A 135 -2.67 -10.20 -14.12
CA CYS A 135 -1.44 -9.42 -14.00
C CYS A 135 -1.53 -8.24 -13.01
N SER A 136 -2.22 -8.43 -11.88
CA SER A 136 -2.43 -7.39 -10.86
C SER A 136 -1.42 -7.47 -9.71
N SER A 137 -1.60 -6.63 -8.68
CA SER A 137 -0.88 -6.71 -7.40
C SER A 137 -1.09 -8.04 -6.66
N SER A 138 -2.16 -8.77 -6.99
CA SER A 138 -2.44 -10.10 -6.43
C SER A 138 -1.63 -11.22 -7.09
N THR A 139 -0.92 -10.95 -8.19
CA THR A 139 0.00 -11.90 -8.82
C THR A 139 1.44 -11.65 -8.35
N PRO A 140 2.34 -12.66 -8.37
CA PRO A 140 3.75 -12.45 -8.05
C PRO A 140 4.37 -11.37 -8.96
N PRO A 141 5.35 -10.59 -8.48
CA PRO A 141 5.97 -10.60 -7.15
C PRO A 141 5.12 -9.94 -6.05
N GLY A 142 3.94 -9.40 -6.35
CA GLY A 142 3.05 -8.78 -5.38
C GLY A 142 2.69 -7.34 -5.76
N GLY A 143 2.31 -6.55 -4.76
CA GLY A 143 1.99 -5.15 -4.95
C GLY A 143 3.20 -4.26 -5.20
N GLY A 144 2.93 -3.05 -5.70
CA GLY A 144 3.94 -2.05 -6.04
C GLY A 144 3.90 -1.67 -7.53
N VAL A 145 4.47 -0.50 -7.84
CA VAL A 145 4.44 0.08 -9.19
C VAL A 145 5.72 -0.30 -9.95
N HIS A 146 5.98 -1.60 -10.09
CA HIS A 146 7.21 -2.12 -10.70
C HIS A 146 6.99 -2.76 -12.08
N GLY A 147 5.75 -2.98 -12.53
CA GLY A 147 5.41 -3.48 -13.87
C GLY A 147 5.66 -4.99 -14.13
N MET A 148 6.24 -5.71 -13.18
CA MET A 148 6.63 -7.12 -13.36
C MET A 148 5.43 -8.06 -13.53
N SER A 149 4.30 -7.80 -12.87
CA SER A 149 3.09 -8.61 -13.02
C SER A 149 2.59 -8.61 -14.48
N GLY A 150 2.56 -7.43 -15.10
CA GLY A 150 2.25 -7.26 -16.52
C GLY A 150 3.26 -7.96 -17.43
N TYR A 151 4.56 -7.77 -17.16
CA TYR A 151 5.64 -8.40 -17.92
C TYR A 151 5.54 -9.94 -17.91
N HIS A 152 5.35 -10.53 -16.73
CA HIS A 152 5.32 -11.99 -16.61
C HIS A 152 4.03 -12.60 -17.16
N ALA A 153 2.88 -11.94 -17.00
CA ALA A 153 1.64 -12.37 -17.64
C ALA A 153 1.76 -12.35 -19.17
N ALA A 154 2.35 -11.30 -19.75
CA ALA A 154 2.61 -11.24 -21.18
C ALA A 154 3.53 -12.38 -21.64
N ARG A 155 4.58 -12.70 -20.87
CA ARG A 155 5.45 -13.86 -21.15
C ARG A 155 4.71 -15.20 -21.07
N SER A 156 3.79 -15.35 -20.11
CA SER A 156 2.93 -16.54 -20.01
C SER A 156 2.07 -16.71 -21.26
N ALA A 157 1.38 -15.65 -21.68
CA ALA A 157 0.56 -15.65 -22.89
C ALA A 157 1.37 -16.00 -24.15
N MET A 158 2.57 -15.45 -24.30
CA MET A 158 3.46 -15.75 -25.44
C MET A 158 3.94 -17.21 -25.46
N ARG A 159 4.27 -17.80 -24.30
CA ARG A 159 4.65 -19.22 -24.23
C ARG A 159 3.51 -20.12 -24.69
N ARG A 160 2.27 -19.80 -24.31
CA ARG A 160 1.10 -20.62 -24.62
C ARG A 160 0.63 -20.49 -26.07
N LYS A 161 0.87 -19.37 -26.74
CA LYS A 161 0.62 -19.23 -28.19
C LYS A 161 1.60 -20.02 -29.06
N ARG A 162 2.73 -20.47 -28.51
CA ARG A 162 3.76 -21.23 -29.24
C ARG A 162 3.53 -22.75 -29.21
N THR A 163 2.61 -23.20 -28.37
CA THR A 163 2.13 -24.60 -28.23
C THR A 163 0.76 -24.73 -28.86
#